data_AF-A0A1B7P353-F1
#
_entry.id   AF-A0A1B7P353-F1
#
_cell.length_a   1.000
_cell.length_b   1.000
_cell.length_c   1.000
_cell.angle_alpha   90.00
_cell.angle_beta   90.00
_cell.angle_gamma   90.00
#
_symmetry.space_group_name_H-M   'P 1'
#
loop_
_entity.id
_entity.type
_entity.pdbx_description
1 polymer ?
#
loop_
_entity_poly.entity_id
_entity_poly.type
_entity_poly.pdbx_seq_one_letter_code
_entity_poly.pdbx_strand_id
1 'polypeptide(L)'
;KEPLPTTFSCLFCNHENCVIVKLDKKLGLGNLSCKICGQRFQTGINYLSAAVDVYSDWVDACDAVAKDAAGNDMDTTTRGANEGSPDPVIRGAEREELDPAEVGLDD
;
A
#
# COMPACT_ATOMS: atom_id res chain seq x y z
N LYS A 1 31.68 17.91 8.64
CA LYS A 1 30.25 17.74 8.30
C LYS A 1 30.21 17.62 6.79
N GLU A 2 30.28 16.41 6.27
CA GLU A 2 30.20 16.18 4.82
C GLU A 2 28.76 16.37 4.36
N PRO A 3 28.52 17.11 3.27
CA PRO A 3 27.17 17.34 2.78
C PRO A 3 26.59 16.01 2.28
N LEU A 4 25.41 15.65 2.78
CA LEU A 4 24.66 14.51 2.27
C LEU A 4 24.34 14.73 0.79
N PRO A 5 24.41 13.69 -0.05
CA PRO A 5 24.08 13.79 -1.46
C PRO A 5 22.61 14.22 -1.62
N THR A 6 22.39 15.23 -2.46
CA THR A 6 21.06 15.76 -2.80
C THR A 6 20.65 15.43 -4.23
N THR A 7 21.51 14.71 -4.95
CA THR A 7 21.32 14.30 -6.34
C THR A 7 21.10 12.80 -6.41
N PHE A 8 19.97 12.40 -7.00
CA PHE A 8 19.56 11.01 -7.12
C PHE A 8 19.18 10.69 -8.56
N SER A 9 19.07 9.39 -8.85
CA SER A 9 18.64 8.86 -10.15
C SER A 9 17.12 8.80 -10.25
N CYS A 10 16.55 9.15 -11.40
CA CYS A 10 15.09 9.09 -11.58
C CYS A 10 14.64 7.65 -11.91
N LEU A 11 13.58 7.19 -11.23
CA LEU A 11 13.00 5.85 -11.45
C LEU A 11 12.30 5.70 -12.81
N PHE A 12 11.87 6.81 -13.42
CA PHE A 12 11.11 6.79 -14.68
C PHE A 12 11.99 6.94 -15.92
N CYS A 13 12.92 7.89 -15.92
CA CYS A 13 13.80 8.14 -17.08
C CYS A 13 15.21 7.59 -16.90
N ASN A 14 15.51 6.96 -15.76
CA ASN A 14 16.77 6.31 -15.43
C ASN A 14 18.05 7.17 -15.61
N HIS A 15 17.89 8.50 -15.64
CA HIS A 15 19.01 9.42 -15.69
C HIS A 15 19.57 9.66 -14.28
N GLU A 16 20.88 9.67 -14.16
CA GLU A 16 21.59 9.99 -12.93
C GLU A 16 21.60 11.50 -12.69
N ASN A 17 21.68 11.94 -11.44
CA ASN A 17 21.81 13.36 -11.05
C ASN A 17 20.72 14.30 -11.60
N CYS A 18 19.56 13.76 -12.02
CA CYS A 18 18.49 14.55 -12.61
C CYS A 18 17.40 14.93 -11.61
N VAL A 19 17.33 14.21 -10.47
CA VAL A 19 16.36 14.45 -9.41
C VAL A 19 16.91 15.52 -8.47
N ILE A 20 16.12 16.57 -8.24
CA ILE A 20 16.40 17.61 -7.26
C ILE A 20 15.40 17.48 -6.12
N VAL A 21 15.90 17.50 -4.89
CA VAL A 21 15.08 17.55 -3.68
C VAL A 21 15.22 18.91 -3.00
N LYS A 22 14.09 19.53 -2.65
CA LYS A 22 14.01 20.76 -1.84
C LYS A 22 13.25 20.47 -0.55
N LEU A 23 13.82 20.84 0.59
CA LEU A 23 13.23 20.60 1.90
C LEU A 23 12.78 21.93 2.53
N ASP A 24 11.48 22.11 2.66
CA ASP A 24 10.85 23.25 3.30
C ASP A 24 10.54 22.93 4.76
N LYS A 25 11.57 22.93 5.62
CA LYS A 25 11.45 22.58 7.05
C LYS A 25 10.45 23.45 7.83
N LYS A 26 10.16 24.67 7.35
CA LYS A 26 9.16 25.56 7.94
C LYS A 26 7.74 25.06 7.74
N LEU A 27 7.48 24.45 6.59
CA LEU A 27 6.17 23.90 6.23
C LEU A 27 6.08 22.41 6.51
N GLY A 28 7.21 21.75 6.78
CA GLY A 28 7.28 20.29 6.94
C GLY A 28 7.03 19.57 5.62
N LEU A 29 7.43 20.16 4.49
CA LEU A 29 7.18 19.60 3.16
C LEU A 29 8.48 19.38 2.38
N GLY A 30 8.63 18.18 1.81
CA GLY A 30 9.72 17.79 0.93
C GLY A 30 9.22 17.75 -0.51
N ASN A 31 9.90 18.46 -1.40
CA ASN A 31 9.55 18.60 -2.81
C ASN A 31 10.63 17.95 -3.69
N LEU A 32 10.24 16.98 -4.50
CA LEU A 32 11.10 16.27 -5.45
C LEU A 32 10.70 16.61 -6.89
N SER A 33 11.68 16.87 -7.75
CA SER A 33 11.44 17.15 -9.17
C SER A 33 12.56 16.61 -10.06
N CYS A 34 12.20 15.90 -11.13
CA CYS A 34 13.13 15.44 -12.15
C CYS A 34 13.25 16.47 -13.29
N LYS A 35 14.48 16.88 -13.61
CA LYS A 35 14.75 17.82 -14.71
C LYS A 35 14.54 17.25 -16.12
N ILE A 36 14.56 15.92 -16.27
CA ILE A 36 14.51 15.26 -17.58
C ILE A 36 13.08 14.90 -17.97
N CYS A 37 12.38 14.10 -17.15
CA CYS A 37 11.00 13.70 -17.43
C CYS A 37 9.93 14.62 -16.81
N GLY A 38 10.32 15.56 -15.94
CA GLY A 38 9.40 16.52 -15.34
C GLY A 38 8.52 15.98 -14.22
N GLN A 39 8.74 14.74 -13.77
CA GLN A 39 8.02 14.13 -12.65
C GLN A 39 8.23 14.92 -11.36
N ARG A 40 7.16 15.10 -10.59
CA ARG A 40 7.13 15.88 -9.35
C ARG A 40 6.46 15.06 -8.27
N PHE A 41 7.02 15.11 -7.07
CA PHE A 41 6.50 14.42 -5.91
C PHE A 41 6.64 15.31 -4.67
N GLN A 42 5.68 15.19 -3.76
CA GLN A 42 5.65 15.95 -2.53
C GLN A 42 5.27 15.04 -1.37
N THR A 43 6.01 15.14 -0.27
CA THR A 43 5.76 14.35 0.93
C THR A 43 5.99 15.18 2.20
N GLY A 44 5.46 14.69 3.32
CA GLY A 44 5.67 15.29 4.63
C GLY A 44 7.09 15.02 5.14
N ILE A 45 7.74 16.02 5.72
CA ILE A 45 9.08 15.89 6.31
C ILE A 45 9.12 16.48 7.72
N ASN A 46 10.12 16.07 8.49
CA ASN A 46 10.41 16.60 9.82
C ASN A 46 11.79 17.28 9.87
N TYR A 47 12.17 17.87 11.01
CA TYR A 47 13.44 18.57 11.20
C TYR A 47 14.67 17.66 11.05
N LEU A 48 14.51 16.36 11.32
CA LEU A 48 15.52 15.31 11.14
C LEU A 48 15.62 14.81 9.69
N SER A 49 14.63 15.09 8.85
CA SER A 49 14.59 14.58 7.48
C SER A 49 15.67 15.23 6.61
N ALA A 50 16.22 14.40 5.73
CA ALA A 50 17.21 14.70 4.71
C ALA A 50 16.65 14.37 3.31
N ALA A 51 17.42 14.73 2.28
CA ALA A 51 17.01 14.53 0.89
C ALA A 51 16.79 13.06 0.53
N VAL A 52 17.53 12.15 1.18
CA VAL A 52 17.40 10.69 1.00
C VAL A 52 16.07 10.16 1.54
N ASP A 53 15.53 10.74 2.61
CA ASP A 53 14.24 10.31 3.17
C ASP A 53 13.11 10.57 2.16
N VAL A 54 13.10 11.75 1.55
CA VAL A 54 12.12 12.12 0.50
C VAL A 54 12.26 11.24 -0.74
N TYR A 55 13.51 10.90 -1.11
CA TYR A 55 13.74 10.00 -2.23
C TYR A 55 13.22 8.59 -1.95
N SER A 56 13.42 8.07 -0.74
CA SER A 56 12.94 6.75 -0.33
C SER A 56 11.41 6.70 -0.33
N ASP A 57 10.76 7.71 0.25
CA ASP A 57 9.30 7.85 0.26
C ASP A 57 8.72 7.91 -1.17
N TRP A 58 9.42 8.57 -2.09
CA TRP A 58 9.03 8.59 -3.50
C TRP A 58 9.11 7.20 -4.16
N VAL A 59 10.15 6.42 -3.87
CA VAL A 59 10.31 5.04 -4.36
C VAL A 59 9.16 4.18 -3.84
N ASP A 60 8.88 4.24 -2.54
CA ASP A 60 7.81 3.47 -1.91
C ASP A 60 6.43 3.86 -2.45
N ALA A 61 6.19 5.15 -2.69
CA ALA A 61 4.95 5.63 -3.30
C ALA A 61 4.77 5.14 -4.74
N CYS A 62 5.85 5.10 -5.54
CA CYS A 62 5.80 4.55 -6.90
C CYS A 62 5.53 3.04 -6.90
N ASP A 63 6.15 2.29 -5.98
CA ASP A 63 5.94 0.85 -5.83
C ASP A 63 4.50 0.53 -5.38
N ALA A 64 3.96 1.31 -4.44
CA ALA A 64 2.57 1.17 -3.98
C ALA A 64 1.56 1.37 -5.13
N VAL A 65 1.75 2.38 -5.98
CA VAL A 65 0.88 2.61 -7.16
C VAL A 65 0.99 1.47 -8.17
N ALA A 66 2.18 0.93 -8.37
CA ALA A 66 2.39 -0.20 -9.28
C ALA A 66 1.67 -1.48 -8.78
N LYS A 67 1.70 -1.71 -7.46
CA LYS A 67 1.00 -2.84 -6.83
C LYS A 67 -0.52 -2.69 -6.89
N ASP A 68 -1.04 -1.49 -6.62
CA ASP A 68 -2.48 -1.19 -6.69
C ASP A 68 -3.03 -1.38 -8.12
N ALA A 69 -2.23 -1.03 -9.14
CA ALA A 69 -2.59 -1.24 -10.53
C ALA A 69 -2.52 -2.71 -11.00
N ALA A 70 -1.73 -3.56 -10.33
CA ALA A 70 -1.48 -4.94 -10.75
C ALA A 70 -2.30 -5.98 -9.99
N GLY A 71 -2.89 -5.66 -8.84
CA GLY A 71 -3.63 -6.65 -8.06
C GLY A 71 -4.36 -6.10 -6.85
N ASN A 72 -5.68 -6.00 -6.97
CA ASN A 72 -6.58 -6.22 -5.85
C ASN A 72 -6.35 -7.63 -5.28
N ASP A 73 -5.67 -7.76 -4.14
CA ASP A 73 -5.89 -8.77 -3.07
C ASP A 73 -4.72 -8.76 -2.06
N MET A 74 -4.90 -8.12 -0.90
CA MET A 74 -4.23 -8.54 0.33
C MET A 74 -5.19 -8.32 1.50
N ASP A 75 -6.12 -9.28 1.62
CA ASP A 75 -6.16 -10.13 2.80
C ASP A 75 -5.83 -9.44 4.13
N THR A 76 -6.84 -8.79 4.71
CA THR A 76 -6.93 -8.71 6.18
C THR A 76 -7.45 -10.06 6.67
N THR A 77 -6.60 -11.09 6.65
CA THR A 77 -6.80 -12.25 7.51
C THR A 77 -5.64 -12.37 8.49
N THR A 78 -6.02 -12.35 9.77
CA THR A 78 -5.29 -12.93 10.89
C THR A 78 -3.97 -12.29 11.33
N ARG A 79 -4.08 -11.25 12.17
CA ARG A 79 -3.30 -11.24 13.42
C ARG A 79 -4.14 -11.91 14.51
N GLY A 80 -3.95 -13.21 14.67
CA GLY A 80 -4.52 -13.97 15.77
C GLY A 80 -3.93 -13.54 17.10
N ALA A 81 -4.81 -13.12 18.01
CA ALA A 81 -4.72 -13.29 19.46
C ALA A 81 -5.96 -12.69 20.14
N ASN A 82 -7.07 -13.43 20.17
CA ASN A 82 -7.95 -13.51 21.34
C ASN A 82 -8.96 -14.64 21.18
N GLU A 83 -9.14 -15.33 22.29
CA GLU A 83 -10.04 -16.44 22.56
C GLU A 83 -11.52 -16.10 22.30
N GLY A 84 -12.31 -17.11 21.95
CA GLY A 84 -13.77 -17.07 22.07
C GLY A 84 -14.48 -17.07 20.73
N SER A 85 -14.87 -18.26 20.27
CA SER A 85 -15.90 -18.43 19.25
C SER A 85 -17.25 -17.98 19.83
N PRO A 86 -18.07 -17.24 19.06
CA PRO A 86 -19.49 -17.51 19.12
C PRO A 86 -20.07 -17.77 17.73
N ASP A 87 -20.89 -18.81 17.71
CA ASP A 87 -21.60 -19.43 16.61
C ASP A 87 -22.38 -18.46 15.71
N PRO A 88 -22.54 -18.75 14.41
CA PRO A 88 -23.41 -17.96 13.53
C PRO A 88 -24.89 -18.22 13.87
N VAL A 89 -25.59 -17.18 14.33
CA VAL A 89 -27.04 -17.18 14.56
C VAL A 89 -27.78 -17.37 13.23
N ILE A 90 -28.39 -18.55 13.07
CA ILE A 90 -29.35 -18.87 12.02
C ILE A 90 -30.59 -17.98 12.19
N ARG A 91 -30.79 -17.03 11.26
CA ARG A 91 -32.08 -16.33 11.11
C ARG A 91 -32.96 -17.14 10.16
N GLY A 92 -33.99 -17.75 10.73
CA GLY A 92 -35.00 -18.50 10.01
C GLY A 92 -35.68 -17.67 8.93
N ALA A 93 -35.74 -18.26 7.73
CA ALA A 93 -36.75 -17.98 6.72
C ALA A 93 -37.24 -19.35 6.23
N GLU A 94 -38.42 -19.71 6.71
CA GLU A 94 -39.29 -20.76 6.20
C GLU A 94 -39.43 -20.73 4.67
N ARG A 95 -39.23 -21.88 4.00
CA ARG A 95 -40.21 -22.43 3.04
C ARG A 95 -39.83 -23.85 2.60
N GLU A 96 -40.81 -24.73 2.69
CA GLU A 96 -40.86 -26.12 2.22
C GLU A 96 -40.21 -26.33 0.84
N GLU A 97 -39.38 -27.37 0.72
CA GLU A 97 -39.39 -28.27 -0.44
C GLU A 97 -39.36 -29.72 0.07
N LEU A 98 -40.42 -30.45 -0.30
CA LEU A 98 -40.70 -31.84 0.05
C LEU A 98 -40.35 -32.68 -1.19
N ASP A 99 -39.29 -33.49 -1.12
CA ASP A 99 -39.06 -34.53 -2.12
C ASP A 99 -38.64 -35.84 -1.44
N PRO A 100 -39.61 -36.73 -1.14
CA PRO A 100 -39.35 -38.07 -0.63
C PRO A 100 -38.93 -39.02 -1.77
N ALA A 101 -37.67 -38.92 -2.21
CA ALA A 101 -36.90 -40.11 -2.55
C ALA A 101 -36.19 -40.52 -1.24
N GLU A 102 -36.15 -41.76 -0.80
CA GLU A 102 -35.73 -42.93 -1.55
C GLU A 102 -36.08 -44.22 -0.81
N VAL A 103 -36.77 -45.09 -1.54
CA VAL A 103 -36.59 -46.54 -1.65
C VAL A 103 -35.71 -47.28 -0.63
N GLY A 104 -36.34 -48.25 0.04
CA GLY A 104 -35.80 -49.62 0.22
C GLY A 104 -34.77 -49.84 1.33
N LEU A 105 -35.24 -50.38 2.47
CA LEU A 105 -34.45 -51.33 3.25
C LEU A 105 -35.24 -52.62 3.49
N ASP A 106 -34.59 -53.68 3.09
CA ASP A 106 -34.74 -55.11 3.34
C ASP A 106 -34.70 -55.50 4.83
N ASP A 107 -35.73 -56.22 5.31
CA ASP A 107 -35.69 -57.61 5.87
C ASP A 107 -37.14 -58.07 6.16
#